data_AF-A0A0R1M6W6-F1
#
_entry.id   AF-A0A0R1M6W6-F1
#
_cell.length_a   1.000
_cell.length_b   1.000
_cell.length_c   1.000
_cell.angle_alpha   90.00
_cell.angle_beta   90.00
_cell.angle_gamma   90.00
#
_symmetry.space_group_name_H-M   'P 1'
#
loop_
_entity.id
_entity.type
_entity.pdbx_description
1 polymer ?
#
loop_
_entity_poly.entity_id
_entity_poly.type
_entity_poly.pdbx_seq_one_letter_code
_entity_poly.pdbx_strand_id
1 'polypeptide(L)'
;MYSIQSKGKILKKDLFHSTLGGQILTDEKKKKLLFYLKSFFEPLNILNESYSNEVYIKENEFSKVTSILNFLGSIGAYFEYSPITDEHDNLIEFDIIIHDYSKL
;
A
#
# COMPACT_ATOMS: atom_id res chain seq x y z
N MET A 1 9.54 0.17 17.33
CA MET A 1 9.89 -1.05 18.09
C MET A 1 8.83 -1.23 19.18
N TYR A 2 7.85 -2.10 18.99
CA TYR A 2 7.02 -2.62 20.07
C TYR A 2 6.87 -4.13 19.84
N SER A 3 7.09 -4.91 20.89
CA SER A 3 7.09 -6.37 20.89
C SER A 3 5.88 -6.85 21.69
N ILE A 4 5.08 -7.73 21.10
CA ILE A 4 4.16 -8.59 21.85
C ILE A 4 4.77 -9.98 21.84
N GLN A 5 5.28 -10.40 22.99
CA GLN A 5 5.70 -11.79 23.21
C GLN A 5 4.46 -12.63 23.50
N SER A 6 4.19 -13.61 22.64
CA SER A 6 3.41 -14.80 23.01
C SER A 6 4.26 -16.03 22.82
N LYS A 7 4.20 -16.89 23.84
CA LYS A 7 5.08 -18.02 24.12
C LYS A 7 4.96 -19.11 23.06
N GLY A 8 6.11 -19.70 22.70
CA GLY A 8 6.20 -21.14 22.43
C GLY A 8 6.04 -21.63 20.99
N LYS A 9 7.02 -21.34 20.13
CA LYS A 9 7.68 -22.31 19.22
C LYS A 9 8.71 -21.56 18.38
N ILE A 10 9.99 -21.83 18.61
CA ILE A 10 11.06 -21.38 17.71
C ILE A 10 10.96 -22.25 16.45
N LEU A 11 10.27 -21.75 15.43
CA LEU A 11 10.45 -22.24 14.07
C LEU A 11 11.77 -21.65 13.59
N LYS A 12 12.82 -22.49 13.50
CA LYS A 12 14.04 -22.14 12.77
C LYS A 12 13.63 -21.85 11.33
N LYS A 13 13.51 -20.57 10.98
CA LYS A 13 13.38 -20.14 9.61
C LYS A 13 14.81 -20.00 9.09
N ASP A 14 15.19 -20.90 8.19
CA ASP A 14 16.50 -20.87 7.56
C ASP A 14 16.77 -19.47 7.02
N LEU A 15 17.87 -18.90 7.53
CA LEU A 15 18.35 -17.58 7.22
C LEU A 15 18.96 -17.64 5.81
N PHE A 16 18.15 -17.42 4.78
CA PHE A 16 18.68 -17.14 3.45
C PHE A 16 19.27 -15.73 3.46
N HIS A 17 20.58 -15.66 3.67
CA HIS A 17 21.38 -14.49 3.34
C HIS A 17 21.35 -14.29 1.82
N SER A 18 20.50 -13.39 1.35
CA SER A 18 20.67 -12.72 0.06
C SER A 18 21.03 -11.27 0.36
N THR A 19 22.32 -11.00 0.42
CA THR A 19 22.85 -9.63 0.39
C THR A 19 23.03 -9.20 -1.07
N LEU A 20 22.52 -8.00 -1.35
CA LEU A 20 22.78 -7.11 -2.50
C LEU A 20 21.85 -7.27 -3.72
N GLY A 21 20.89 -6.34 -3.85
CA GLY A 21 20.26 -6.03 -5.14
C GLY A 21 18.83 -5.43 -5.12
N GLY A 22 18.06 -5.59 -4.05
CA GLY A 22 16.61 -5.34 -4.11
C GLY A 22 16.10 -3.96 -3.66
N GLN A 23 16.83 -3.23 -2.81
CA GLN A 23 16.24 -2.09 -2.08
C GLN A 23 16.26 -0.75 -2.83
N ILE A 24 17.14 -0.55 -3.82
CA ILE A 24 17.23 0.74 -4.53
C ILE A 24 16.16 0.85 -5.64
N LEU A 25 15.79 -0.27 -6.25
CA LEU A 25 14.81 -0.30 -7.35
C LEU A 25 13.35 -0.11 -6.87
N THR A 26 13.05 -0.54 -5.63
CA THR A 26 11.71 -0.45 -5.02
C THR A 26 11.37 0.98 -4.59
N ASP A 27 12.33 1.71 -4.04
CA ASP A 27 12.13 3.11 -3.62
C ASP A 27 11.86 4.03 -4.81
N GLU A 28 12.54 3.84 -5.93
CA GLU A 28 12.30 4.62 -7.15
C GLU A 28 10.94 4.34 -7.78
N LYS A 29 10.51 3.07 -7.81
CA LYS A 29 9.17 2.69 -8.30
C LYS A 29 8.08 3.29 -7.42
N LYS A 30 8.22 3.18 -6.09
CA LYS A 30 7.31 3.82 -5.12
C LYS A 30 7.24 5.32 -5.34
N LYS A 31 8.40 5.99 -5.50
CA LYS A 31 8.46 7.45 -5.79
C LYS A 31 7.73 7.81 -7.09
N LYS A 32 7.93 7.06 -8.18
CA LYS A 32 7.25 7.29 -9.46
C LYS A 32 5.75 7.09 -9.33
N LEU A 33 5.31 6.02 -8.67
CA LEU A 33 3.89 5.76 -8.41
C LEU A 33 3.27 6.92 -7.62
N LEU A 34 3.90 7.33 -6.52
CA LEU A 34 3.44 8.46 -5.71
C LEU A 34 3.41 9.76 -6.51
N PHE A 35 4.39 10.01 -7.37
CA PHE A 35 4.40 11.16 -8.27
C PHE A 35 3.19 11.18 -9.20
N TYR A 36 2.88 10.06 -9.86
CA TYR A 36 1.72 9.98 -10.76
C TYR A 36 0.40 10.09 -10.00
N LEU A 37 0.26 9.40 -8.87
CA LEU A 37 -0.93 9.47 -8.05
C LEU A 37 -1.20 10.92 -7.62
N LYS A 38 -0.19 11.61 -7.08
CA LYS A 38 -0.30 13.01 -6.70
C LYS A 38 -0.61 13.90 -7.91
N SER A 39 0.06 13.70 -9.04
CA SER A 39 -0.13 14.55 -10.23
C SER A 39 -1.53 14.42 -10.86
N PHE A 40 -2.15 13.25 -10.79
CA PHE A 40 -3.46 13.00 -11.42
C PHE A 40 -4.65 13.19 -10.49
N PHE A 41 -4.46 13.01 -9.18
CA PHE A 41 -5.57 12.91 -8.23
C PHE A 41 -5.42 13.83 -7.01
N GLU A 42 -4.59 14.87 -7.06
CA GLU A 42 -4.53 15.85 -5.97
C GLU A 42 -5.91 16.51 -5.74
N PRO A 43 -6.36 16.65 -4.48
CA PRO A 43 -5.68 16.31 -3.22
C PRO A 43 -5.83 14.84 -2.80
N LEU A 44 -4.74 14.14 -2.44
CA LEU A 44 -4.78 12.72 -2.01
C LEU A 44 -4.34 12.57 -0.55
N ASN A 45 -5.07 11.79 0.26
CA ASN A 45 -4.68 11.49 1.64
C ASN A 45 -3.84 10.20 1.70
N ILE A 46 -2.51 10.34 1.75
CA ILE A 46 -1.54 9.22 1.78
C ILE A 46 -0.93 9.10 3.17
N LEU A 47 -1.09 7.95 3.83
CA LEU A 47 -0.79 7.81 5.27
C LEU A 47 0.63 7.35 5.61
N ASN A 48 1.37 6.72 4.69
CA ASN A 48 2.65 6.07 5.04
C ASN A 48 3.73 6.22 3.95
N GLU A 49 4.25 7.44 3.81
CA GLU A 49 5.26 7.73 2.79
C GLU A 49 6.64 7.11 3.10
N SER A 50 6.99 6.94 4.38
CA SER A 50 8.41 6.91 4.78
C SER A 50 9.03 5.55 5.10
N TYR A 51 8.27 4.48 5.45
CA TYR A 51 8.89 3.25 5.97
C TYR A 51 8.23 1.90 5.61
N SER A 52 7.13 1.89 4.86
CA SER A 52 6.54 0.66 4.32
C SER A 52 6.83 0.53 2.82
N ASN A 53 6.95 -0.70 2.32
CA ASN A 53 6.90 -0.98 0.88
C ASN A 53 5.51 -0.66 0.31
N GLU A 54 4.51 -0.51 1.17
CA GLU A 54 3.13 -0.29 0.79
C GLU A 54 2.79 1.20 0.72
N VAL A 55 1.78 1.54 -0.06
CA VAL A 55 1.15 2.86 -0.12
C VAL A 55 -0.29 2.74 0.35
N TYR A 56 -0.65 3.57 1.33
CA TYR A 56 -1.98 3.62 1.93
C TYR A 56 -2.67 4.92 1.52
N ILE A 57 -3.84 4.81 0.90
CA ILE A 57 -4.66 5.94 0.46
C ILE A 57 -6.02 5.85 1.14
N LYS A 58 -6.50 6.98 1.66
CA LYS A 58 -7.89 7.16 2.09
C LYS A 58 -8.61 8.11 1.15
N GLU A 59 -9.76 7.71 0.65
CA GLU A 59 -10.55 8.53 -0.27
C GLU A 59 -12.05 8.32 -0.04
N ASN A 60 -12.81 9.40 0.04
CA ASN A 60 -14.26 9.35 0.27
C ASN A 60 -15.07 9.64 -1.00
N GLU A 61 -14.44 10.19 -2.05
CA GLU A 61 -15.10 10.46 -3.32
C GLU A 61 -15.07 9.21 -4.23
N PHE A 62 -16.24 8.60 -4.46
CA PHE A 62 -16.36 7.36 -5.25
C PHE A 62 -15.82 7.46 -6.69
N SER A 63 -16.04 8.60 -7.36
CA SER A 63 -15.53 8.88 -8.71
C SER A 63 -14.00 8.79 -8.77
N LYS A 64 -13.36 9.27 -7.70
CA LYS A 64 -11.91 9.35 -7.56
C LYS A 64 -11.32 8.01 -7.18
N VAL A 65 -11.98 7.27 -6.28
CA VAL A 65 -11.66 5.86 -6.01
C VAL A 65 -11.67 5.07 -7.33
N THR A 66 -12.74 5.16 -8.11
CA THR A 66 -12.85 4.47 -9.40
C THR A 66 -11.71 4.84 -10.34
N SER A 67 -11.34 6.12 -10.39
CA SER A 67 -10.24 6.61 -11.24
C SER A 67 -8.88 6.08 -10.79
N ILE A 68 -8.63 6.02 -9.47
CA ILE A 68 -7.42 5.45 -8.89
C ILE A 68 -7.35 3.94 -9.20
N LEU A 69 -8.42 3.19 -8.96
CA LEU A 69 -8.46 1.74 -9.21
C LEU A 69 -8.24 1.42 -10.70
N ASN A 70 -8.85 2.18 -11.61
CA ASN A 70 -8.63 2.05 -13.04
C ASN A 70 -7.17 2.33 -13.44
N PHE A 71 -6.58 3.41 -12.90
CA PHE A 71 -5.17 3.71 -13.11
C PHE A 71 -4.29 2.55 -12.63
N LEU A 72 -4.48 2.10 -11.38
CA LEU A 72 -3.73 0.99 -10.80
C LEU A 72 -3.88 -0.31 -11.62
N GLY A 73 -5.09 -0.64 -12.07
CA GLY A 73 -5.34 -1.78 -12.95
C GLY A 73 -4.63 -1.65 -14.31
N SER A 74 -4.62 -0.45 -14.90
CA SER A 74 -3.98 -0.22 -16.20
C SER A 74 -2.45 -0.41 -16.19
N ILE A 75 -1.83 -0.22 -15.03
CA ILE A 75 -0.38 -0.41 -14.82
C ILE A 75 -0.05 -1.75 -14.15
N GLY A 76 -1.02 -2.65 -14.03
CA GLY A 76 -0.85 -3.98 -13.42
C GLY A 76 -0.40 -3.93 -11.95
N ALA A 77 -0.84 -2.93 -11.20
CA ALA A 77 -0.54 -2.83 -9.77
C ALA A 77 -1.18 -3.97 -8.99
N TYR A 78 -0.48 -4.47 -7.97
CA TYR A 78 -1.08 -5.32 -6.95
C TYR A 78 -1.58 -4.44 -5.79
N PHE A 79 -2.90 -4.43 -5.59
CA PHE A 79 -3.57 -3.60 -4.60
C PHE A 79 -4.81 -4.29 -4.01
N GLU A 80 -5.19 -3.86 -2.82
CA GLU A 80 -6.44 -4.17 -2.14
C GLU A 80 -7.23 -2.87 -1.94
N TYR A 81 -8.56 -2.96 -1.93
CA TYR A 81 -9.43 -1.85 -1.58
C TYR A 81 -10.60 -2.33 -0.73
N SER A 82 -11.04 -1.52 0.24
CA SER A 82 -12.17 -1.85 1.11
C SER A 82 -13.03 -0.62 1.38
N PRO A 83 -14.37 -0.72 1.34
CA PRO A 83 -15.24 0.28 1.91
C PRO A 83 -15.12 0.25 3.44
N ILE A 84 -15.18 1.44 4.06
CA ILE A 84 -15.21 1.62 5.51
C ILE A 84 -16.55 2.27 5.87
N THR A 85 -17.29 1.64 6.78
CA THR A 85 -18.59 2.12 7.25
C THR A 85 -18.55 2.56 8.71
N ASP A 86 -19.50 3.39 9.12
CA ASP A 86 -19.77 3.69 10.53
C ASP A 86 -20.55 2.56 11.21
N GLU A 87 -20.91 2.74 12.49
CA GLU A 87 -21.75 1.80 13.25
C GLU A 87 -23.19 1.66 12.73
N HIS A 88 -23.61 2.50 11.77
CA HIS A 88 -24.94 2.51 11.16
C HIS A 88 -24.92 2.04 9.69
N ASP A 89 -23.85 1.39 9.25
CA ASP A 89 -23.62 0.92 7.87
C ASP A 89 -23.55 2.05 6.81
N ASN A 90 -23.36 3.29 7.21
CA ASN A 90 -23.13 4.38 6.26
C ASN A 90 -21.66 4.35 5.81
N LEU A 91 -21.45 4.43 4.50
CA LEU A 91 -20.12 4.55 3.91
C LEU A 91 -19.45 5.86 4.34
N ILE A 92 -18.29 5.76 4.98
CA ILE A 92 -17.45 6.89 5.39
C ILE A 92 -16.40 7.17 4.32
N GLU A 93 -15.63 6.15 3.94
CA GLU A 93 -14.49 6.26 3.04
C GLU A 93 -14.12 4.91 2.43
N PHE A 94 -13.15 4.94 1.53
CA PHE A 94 -12.47 3.76 1.00
C PHE A 94 -10.99 3.80 1.39
N ASP A 95 -10.52 2.67 1.90
CA ASP A 95 -9.11 2.42 2.10
C ASP A 95 -8.56 1.68 0.87
N ILE A 96 -7.43 2.14 0.34
CA ILE A 96 -6.71 1.50 -0.76
C ILE A 96 -5.28 1.22 -0.30
N ILE A 97 -4.85 -0.03 -0.42
CA ILE A 97 -3.51 -0.49 -0.06
C ILE A 97 -2.81 -1.00 -1.31
N ILE A 98 -1.66 -0.44 -1.64
CA ILE A 98 -0.84 -0.85 -2.80
C ILE A 98 0.40 -1.55 -2.26
N HIS A 99 0.61 -2.83 -2.57
CA HIS A 99 1.54 -3.71 -1.82
C HIS A 99 2.97 -3.82 -2.35
N ASP A 100 3.38 -2.95 -3.29
CA ASP A 100 4.63 -3.04 -4.05
C ASP A 100 4.64 -4.09 -5.18
N TYR A 101 5.29 -3.71 -6.28
CA TYR A 101 5.49 -4.47 -7.52
C TYR A 101 6.64 -5.48 -7.44
N SER A 102 7.27 -5.64 -6.29
CA SER A 102 8.53 -6.37 -6.16
C SER A 102 8.39 -7.90 -6.11
N LYS A 103 7.16 -8.43 -6.18
CA LYS A 103 6.88 -9.87 -6.01
C LYS A 103 6.31 -10.58 -7.25
N LEU A 104 6.45 -10.02 -8.45
CA LEU A 104 6.23 -10.74 -9.70
C LEU A 104 7.56 -10.95 -10.43
#